data_AF-A0A154P0X8-F1
#
_entry.id   AF-A0A154P0X8-F1
#
_cell.length_a   1.000
_cell.length_b   1.000
_cell.length_c   1.000
_cell.angle_alpha   90.00
_cell.angle_beta   90.00
_cell.angle_gamma   90.00
#
_symmetry.space_group_name_H-M   'P 1'
#
loop_
_entity.id
_entity.type
_entity.pdbx_description
1 polymer ?
#
loop_
_entity_poly.entity_id
_entity_poly.type
_entity_poly.pdbx_seq_one_letter_code
_entity_poly.pdbx_strand_id
1 'polypeptide(L)'
;IVDDWYHMVHTSVVKRSVEPHLGIHERLTQDRRVRRAEQQRVKSRTKRDLIKRGPSNLQTILNDERWSQMWYLNRGNGLDMNVQEAWAEGITGHGVVVTILDDGLEKDHPDLYKNYDPQASYDVNNHDEDPMPRYDLLDSNRHGTRCAGEVAATANNSICAVGVAFGAGIGGVRMLDGDVTDAVEARSLSLNPQHIDIYSASWGPDDDGKTVDGPGELATRAFIEGVTKGRNGKGSIFVWASGNGGRDHDNCNCDGYTNSIWTLSISSATENGQVPWYSEACSSTLATTYSSGSTGEKQVVTTDLHNHCTSSHTGTSASAPLAAGICALALEANKELTWRDMQHIVVRTAKPANLRAPDWVTNAVGRNVSHSFGYGLMDAAAMVRLARKWRTVPEQHKCEVSAPHTGRPIPPKSQLTLELNVKECSGVNFLEHVQAKVSLMASRRGDLQIQLTSPQGTKSTLLAKRPHDISKAGFNQWPFMSVHTWGERPHGTWKLEIHNEGRYQG
;
A
#
# COMPACT_ATOMS: atom_id res chain seq x y z
N ILE A 1 -5.98 33.02 -32.04
CA ILE A 1 -5.52 32.43 -30.75
C ILE A 1 -6.52 31.37 -30.30
N VAL A 2 -7.81 31.64 -30.47
CA VAL A 2 -8.95 30.71 -30.67
C VAL A 2 -9.90 31.41 -31.66
N ASP A 3 -10.96 30.75 -32.13
CA ASP A 3 -11.87 31.30 -33.16
C ASP A 3 -12.43 32.68 -32.77
N ASP A 4 -12.41 33.63 -33.71
CA ASP A 4 -12.77 35.06 -33.53
C ASP A 4 -11.90 35.89 -32.56
N TRP A 5 -10.74 35.37 -32.13
CA TRP A 5 -9.76 36.10 -31.30
C TRP A 5 -8.44 36.35 -32.03
N TYR A 6 -8.14 37.64 -32.24
CA TYR A 6 -6.98 38.13 -32.98
C TYR A 6 -5.95 38.80 -32.06
N HIS A 7 -4.66 38.59 -32.34
CA HIS A 7 -3.56 39.26 -31.62
C HIS A 7 -2.85 40.25 -32.53
N MET A 8 -2.89 41.52 -32.13
CA MET A 8 -2.37 42.65 -32.89
C MET A 8 -1.08 43.16 -32.24
N VAL A 9 -0.05 43.44 -33.05
CA VAL A 9 1.24 43.95 -32.57
C VAL A 9 1.47 45.34 -33.16
N HIS A 10 1.82 46.31 -32.32
CA HIS A 10 2.10 47.69 -32.74
C HIS A 10 3.58 48.01 -32.45
N THR A 11 4.30 48.53 -33.45
CA THR A 11 5.76 48.74 -33.38
C THR A 11 6.18 49.84 -32.40
N SER A 12 5.30 50.79 -32.10
CA SER A 12 5.55 51.87 -31.12
C SER A 12 5.24 51.49 -29.66
N VAL A 13 4.79 50.26 -29.40
CA VAL A 13 4.43 49.79 -28.06
C VAL A 13 5.59 48.96 -27.49
N VAL A 14 5.95 49.21 -26.23
CA VAL A 14 7.03 48.46 -25.58
C VAL A 14 6.59 47.01 -25.41
N LYS A 15 7.35 46.09 -26.02
CA LYS A 15 7.02 44.65 -26.04
C LYS A 15 6.92 44.00 -24.66
N ARG A 16 7.46 44.62 -23.61
CA ARG A 16 7.53 44.06 -22.26
C ARG A 16 7.26 45.11 -21.17
N SER A 17 6.03 45.62 -21.13
CA SER A 17 5.59 46.53 -20.07
C SER A 17 4.62 45.84 -19.10
N VAL A 18 4.81 46.07 -17.81
CA VAL A 18 3.84 45.74 -16.76
C VAL A 18 2.76 46.83 -16.62
N GLU A 19 3.03 48.02 -17.14
CA GLU A 19 2.11 49.16 -17.15
C GLU A 19 1.37 49.27 -18.49
N PRO A 20 0.08 49.65 -18.49
CA PRO A 20 -0.71 49.83 -19.70
C PRO A 20 -0.24 51.05 -20.50
N HIS A 21 -0.33 50.96 -21.82
CA HIS A 21 -0.12 52.08 -22.74
C HIS A 21 -1.47 52.72 -23.07
N LEU A 22 -1.68 53.93 -22.58
CA LEU A 22 -2.92 54.67 -22.78
C LEU A 22 -2.98 55.25 -24.21
N GLY A 23 -4.15 55.19 -24.85
CA GLY A 23 -4.45 55.83 -26.15
C GLY A 23 -4.11 55.04 -27.42
N ILE A 24 -3.15 54.10 -27.39
CA ILE A 24 -2.71 53.40 -28.63
C ILE A 24 -3.77 52.41 -29.16
N HIS A 25 -4.50 51.73 -28.27
CA HIS A 25 -5.52 50.74 -28.64
C HIS A 25 -6.93 51.35 -28.75
N GLU A 26 -7.07 52.66 -28.55
CA GLU A 26 -8.37 53.34 -28.42
C GLU A 26 -9.18 53.33 -29.73
N ARG A 27 -8.53 53.54 -30.88
CA ARG A 27 -9.17 53.37 -32.21
C ARG A 27 -9.72 51.96 -32.42
N LEU A 28 -9.04 50.96 -31.89
CA LEU A 28 -9.46 49.56 -31.99
C LEU A 28 -10.67 49.30 -31.09
N THR A 29 -10.66 49.84 -29.88
CA THR A 29 -11.80 49.78 -28.95
C THR A 29 -13.04 50.52 -29.48
N GLN A 30 -12.85 51.53 -30.33
CA GLN A 30 -13.93 52.36 -30.89
C GLN A 30 -14.44 51.87 -32.26
N ASP A 31 -13.82 50.87 -32.90
CA ASP A 31 -14.30 50.31 -34.17
C ASP A 31 -15.57 49.47 -33.94
N ARG A 32 -16.64 49.76 -34.68
CA ARG A 32 -17.96 49.10 -34.53
C ARG A 32 -17.94 47.59 -34.75
N ARG A 33 -16.90 47.04 -35.38
CA ARG A 33 -16.72 45.60 -35.61
C ARG A 33 -16.01 44.89 -34.46
N VAL A 34 -15.39 45.64 -33.56
CA VAL A 34 -14.60 45.10 -32.45
C VAL A 34 -15.49 45.04 -31.21
N ARG A 35 -15.89 43.83 -30.80
CA ARG A 35 -16.71 43.62 -29.59
C ARG A 35 -15.94 43.92 -28.30
N ARG A 36 -14.64 43.62 -28.29
CA ARG A 36 -13.75 43.85 -27.14
C ARG A 36 -12.32 43.98 -27.63
N ALA A 37 -11.60 44.97 -27.11
CA ALA A 37 -10.16 45.11 -27.29
C ALA A 37 -9.51 45.24 -25.91
N GLU A 38 -8.47 44.46 -25.66
CA GLU A 38 -7.72 44.50 -24.41
C GLU A 38 -6.22 44.47 -24.68
N GLN A 39 -5.51 45.43 -24.10
CA GLN A 39 -4.06 45.46 -24.19
C GLN A 39 -3.44 44.33 -23.36
N GLN A 40 -2.63 43.50 -24.01
CA GLN A 40 -1.84 42.48 -23.31
C GLN A 40 -0.78 43.15 -22.43
N ARG A 41 -0.76 42.78 -21.15
CA ARG A 41 0.23 43.23 -20.16
C ARG A 41 1.18 42.08 -19.84
N VAL A 42 2.46 42.38 -19.65
CA VAL A 42 3.37 41.38 -19.11
C VAL A 42 2.90 41.06 -17.69
N LYS A 43 2.53 39.81 -17.46
CA LYS A 43 2.28 39.32 -16.10
C LYS A 43 3.64 39.05 -15.46
N SER A 44 3.88 39.60 -14.26
CA SER A 44 5.00 39.16 -13.44
C SER A 44 4.80 37.68 -13.11
N ARG A 45 5.75 36.87 -13.56
CA ARG A 45 5.78 35.42 -13.43
C ARG A 45 7.21 35.06 -13.10
N THR A 46 7.47 34.67 -11.87
CA THR A 46 8.73 34.03 -11.50
C THR A 46 8.76 32.68 -12.19
N LYS A 47 9.83 32.42 -12.95
CA LYS A 47 10.14 31.07 -13.42
C LYS A 47 10.42 30.28 -12.13
N ARG A 48 9.59 29.29 -11.79
CA ARG A 48 10.00 28.28 -10.80
C ARG A 48 11.29 27.69 -11.37
N ASP A 49 12.39 27.88 -10.67
CA ASP A 49 13.72 27.78 -11.24
C ASP A 49 13.91 26.51 -12.06
N LEU A 50 14.52 26.68 -13.23
CA LEU A 50 15.26 25.60 -13.85
C LEU A 50 16.29 25.13 -12.82
N ILE A 51 16.18 23.88 -12.40
CA ILE A 51 17.28 23.16 -11.76
C ILE A 51 18.48 23.26 -12.70
N LYS A 52 19.44 24.13 -12.38
CA LYS A 52 20.78 24.08 -12.96
C LYS A 52 21.36 22.74 -12.54
N ARG A 53 21.48 21.80 -13.48
CA ARG A 53 22.23 20.54 -13.29
C ARG A 53 23.69 20.88 -13.02
N GLY A 54 24.06 20.91 -11.74
CA GLY A 54 25.40 20.71 -11.21
C GLY A 54 25.44 19.40 -10.42
N PRO A 55 26.63 18.81 -10.17
CA PRO A 55 26.73 17.45 -9.66
C PRO A 55 26.21 17.33 -8.22
N SER A 56 25.35 16.34 -8.01
CA SER A 56 25.00 15.62 -6.77
C SER A 56 25.38 16.29 -5.44
N ASN A 57 24.42 16.96 -4.79
CA ASN A 57 24.22 17.08 -3.33
C ASN A 57 23.06 18.07 -3.01
N LEU A 58 21.92 17.95 -3.69
CA LEU A 58 20.72 18.72 -3.34
C LEU A 58 19.82 17.84 -2.50
N GLN A 59 19.97 17.94 -1.18
CA GLN A 59 18.95 17.50 -0.24
C GLN A 59 17.70 18.34 -0.55
N THR A 60 16.57 17.70 -0.86
CA THR A 60 15.31 18.42 -1.10
C THR A 60 14.85 19.01 0.23
N ILE A 61 15.24 20.25 0.52
CA ILE A 61 14.76 20.95 1.71
C ILE A 61 13.36 21.45 1.38
N LEU A 62 12.36 20.70 1.86
CA LEU A 62 10.97 21.09 1.83
C LEU A 62 10.68 22.09 2.95
N ASN A 63 9.77 23.04 2.71
CA ASN A 63 9.44 24.10 3.67
C ASN A 63 8.29 23.74 4.63
N ASP A 64 7.79 22.50 4.57
CA ASP A 64 6.65 22.01 5.33
C ASP A 64 7.00 21.91 6.83
N GLU A 65 6.07 22.34 7.69
CA GLU A 65 6.32 22.62 9.12
C GLU A 65 6.95 21.44 9.87
N ARG A 66 6.49 20.22 9.56
CA ARG A 66 6.89 18.99 10.24
C ARG A 66 7.92 18.19 9.46
N TRP A 67 8.43 18.69 8.34
CA TRP A 67 9.41 17.98 7.51
C TRP A 67 10.55 17.40 8.34
N SER A 68 11.17 18.18 9.23
CA SER A 68 12.30 17.72 10.07
C SER A 68 11.95 16.58 11.05
N GLN A 69 10.66 16.31 11.27
CA GLN A 69 10.18 15.22 12.13
C GLN A 69 9.88 13.94 11.34
N MET A 70 9.79 14.00 10.00
CA MET A 70 9.47 12.88 9.10
C MET A 70 10.66 11.96 8.86
N TRP A 71 11.18 11.39 9.95
CA TRP A 71 12.40 10.58 9.99
C TRP A 71 12.41 9.41 9.00
N TYR A 72 11.25 8.84 8.69
CA TYR A 72 11.10 7.74 7.75
C TYR A 72 11.29 8.15 6.27
N LEU A 73 11.32 9.46 5.97
CA LEU A 73 11.62 10.03 4.65
C LEU A 73 12.96 10.75 4.58
N ASN A 74 13.49 11.25 5.70
CA ASN A 74 14.63 12.16 5.68
C ASN A 74 15.74 11.95 6.71
N ARG A 75 15.76 10.80 7.38
CA ARG A 75 16.83 10.46 8.30
C ARG A 75 18.19 10.28 7.61
N GLY A 76 18.22 9.85 6.36
CA GLY A 76 19.43 9.59 5.60
C GLY A 76 20.19 8.33 6.07
N ASN A 77 21.43 8.18 5.57
CA ASN A 77 22.34 7.06 5.92
C ASN A 77 21.78 5.65 5.63
N GLY A 78 20.84 5.52 4.69
CA GLY A 78 20.19 4.24 4.38
C GLY A 78 19.27 3.74 5.51
N LEU A 79 18.81 4.65 6.36
CA LEU A 79 17.86 4.38 7.44
C LEU A 79 16.49 5.01 7.14
N ASP A 80 16.20 5.35 5.89
CA ASP A 80 14.88 5.76 5.42
C ASP A 80 14.48 4.90 4.22
N MET A 81 13.33 5.19 3.62
CA MET A 81 12.81 4.42 2.48
C MET A 81 13.32 4.95 1.11
N ASN A 82 14.40 5.74 1.09
CA ASN A 82 15.02 6.34 -0.11
C ASN A 82 14.01 7.07 -1.02
N VAL A 83 13.06 7.77 -0.40
CA VAL A 83 11.98 8.49 -1.10
C VAL A 83 12.52 9.78 -1.74
N GLN A 84 13.43 10.49 -1.06
CA GLN A 84 14.04 11.71 -1.60
C GLN A 84 14.82 11.46 -2.90
N GLU A 85 15.44 10.29 -3.05
CA GLU A 85 16.16 9.90 -4.26
C GLU A 85 15.20 9.66 -5.42
N ALA A 86 13.99 9.13 -5.17
CA ALA A 86 12.95 9.05 -6.19
C ALA A 86 12.47 10.46 -6.60
N TRP A 87 12.26 11.36 -5.64
CA TRP A 87 11.88 12.75 -5.91
C TRP A 87 12.97 13.51 -6.68
N ALA A 88 14.24 13.28 -6.37
CA ALA A 88 15.38 13.86 -7.10
C ALA A 88 15.44 13.39 -8.56
N GLU A 89 14.85 12.24 -8.87
CA GLU A 89 14.65 11.73 -10.23
C GLU A 89 13.37 12.26 -10.91
N GLY A 90 12.68 13.22 -10.28
CA GLY A 90 11.50 13.89 -10.80
C GLY A 90 10.21 13.09 -10.70
N ILE A 91 10.18 12.04 -9.87
CA ILE A 91 9.02 11.17 -9.66
C ILE A 91 8.37 11.55 -8.34
N THR A 92 7.10 11.96 -8.37
CA THR A 92 6.37 12.47 -7.20
C THR A 92 4.97 11.88 -7.05
N GLY A 93 4.60 10.89 -7.86
CA GLY A 93 3.28 10.27 -7.96
C GLY A 93 2.39 10.87 -9.05
N HIS A 94 2.93 11.71 -9.95
CA HIS A 94 2.11 12.50 -10.86
C HIS A 94 1.27 11.66 -11.81
N GLY A 95 -0.04 11.92 -11.81
CA GLY A 95 -1.02 11.25 -12.66
C GLY A 95 -1.24 9.78 -12.29
N VAL A 96 -0.96 9.41 -11.04
CA VAL A 96 -1.42 8.19 -10.38
C VAL A 96 -2.47 8.59 -9.35
N VAL A 97 -3.51 7.77 -9.19
CA VAL A 97 -4.62 8.02 -8.27
C VAL A 97 -4.67 6.95 -7.18
N VAL A 98 -4.66 7.38 -5.92
CA VAL A 98 -4.74 6.50 -4.74
C VAL A 98 -6.04 6.77 -4.00
N THR A 99 -6.68 5.73 -3.47
CA THR A 99 -7.81 5.89 -2.53
C THR A 99 -7.51 5.21 -1.20
N ILE A 100 -7.96 5.85 -0.12
CA ILE A 100 -7.94 5.30 1.24
C ILE A 100 -9.33 4.69 1.52
N LEU A 101 -9.40 3.39 1.82
CA LEU A 101 -10.66 2.70 2.18
C LEU A 101 -10.77 2.64 3.71
N ASP A 102 -11.51 3.57 4.32
CA ASP A 102 -11.42 3.78 5.77
C ASP A 102 -12.65 4.50 6.37
N ASP A 103 -12.45 5.30 7.43
CA ASP A 103 -13.48 6.04 8.17
C ASP A 103 -13.86 7.42 7.57
N GLY A 104 -13.22 7.78 6.46
CA GLY A 104 -13.47 9.02 5.71
C GLY A 104 -12.18 9.78 5.38
N LEU A 105 -12.32 10.90 4.68
CA LEU A 105 -11.20 11.78 4.32
C LEU A 105 -11.65 13.24 4.41
N GLU A 106 -10.98 14.02 5.27
CA GLU A 106 -11.19 15.45 5.41
C GLU A 106 -10.68 16.18 4.16
N LYS A 107 -11.52 16.24 3.13
CA LYS A 107 -11.13 16.65 1.77
C LYS A 107 -10.72 18.12 1.66
N ASP A 108 -11.16 18.93 2.61
CA ASP A 108 -10.82 20.35 2.72
C ASP A 108 -9.59 20.61 3.60
N HIS A 109 -8.94 19.56 4.13
CA HIS A 109 -7.68 19.68 4.87
C HIS A 109 -6.67 20.50 4.05
N PRO A 110 -6.02 21.54 4.63
CA PRO A 110 -5.18 22.49 3.88
C PRO A 110 -3.97 21.83 3.21
N ASP A 111 -3.59 20.65 3.69
CA ASP A 111 -2.52 19.84 3.13
C ASP A 111 -2.99 18.77 2.12
N LEU A 112 -4.30 18.52 2.01
CA LEU A 112 -4.88 17.51 1.10
C LEU A 112 -5.67 18.12 -0.07
N TYR A 113 -6.36 19.25 0.12
CA TYR A 113 -7.36 19.77 -0.83
C TYR A 113 -6.87 19.95 -2.27
N LYS A 114 -5.56 20.20 -2.48
CA LYS A 114 -4.98 20.35 -3.82
C LYS A 114 -4.86 19.03 -4.57
N ASN A 115 -4.63 17.96 -3.82
CA ASN A 115 -4.44 16.61 -4.34
C ASN A 115 -5.74 15.79 -4.25
N TYR A 116 -6.75 16.28 -3.53
CA TYR A 116 -8.05 15.61 -3.40
C TYR A 116 -8.68 15.33 -4.76
N ASP A 117 -9.11 14.09 -4.95
CA ASP A 117 -9.76 13.61 -6.16
C ASP A 117 -11.17 13.07 -5.84
N PRO A 118 -12.24 13.76 -6.27
CA PRO A 118 -13.60 13.31 -6.03
C PRO A 118 -13.95 12.02 -6.77
N GLN A 119 -13.31 11.73 -7.92
CA GLN A 119 -13.55 10.47 -8.63
C GLN A 119 -12.86 9.27 -7.95
N ALA A 120 -11.98 9.53 -7.01
CA ALA A 120 -11.39 8.52 -6.13
C ALA A 120 -12.13 8.43 -4.78
N SER A 121 -13.28 9.08 -4.63
CA SER A 121 -13.95 9.23 -3.35
C SER A 121 -15.42 8.82 -3.38
N TYR A 122 -15.92 8.29 -2.27
CA TYR A 122 -17.34 7.99 -2.09
C TYR A 122 -17.66 7.73 -0.61
N ASP A 123 -18.88 8.03 -0.16
CA ASP A 123 -19.38 7.61 1.14
C ASP A 123 -20.31 6.42 0.99
N VAL A 124 -19.81 5.23 1.35
CA VAL A 124 -20.59 4.00 1.29
C VAL A 124 -21.53 3.88 2.48
N ASN A 125 -21.20 4.48 3.62
CA ASN A 125 -22.04 4.46 4.83
C ASN A 125 -23.33 5.28 4.64
N ASN A 126 -23.24 6.46 4.01
CA ASN A 126 -24.39 7.35 3.78
C ASN A 126 -24.93 7.31 2.34
N HIS A 127 -24.22 6.65 1.42
CA HIS A 127 -24.57 6.52 0.00
C HIS A 127 -24.57 7.84 -0.78
N ASP A 128 -23.51 8.64 -0.62
CA ASP A 128 -23.31 9.89 -1.35
C ASP A 128 -21.84 10.08 -1.81
N GLU A 129 -21.55 11.16 -2.52
CA GLU A 129 -20.22 11.44 -3.10
C GLU A 129 -19.25 12.11 -2.12
N ASP A 130 -19.66 12.39 -0.88
CA ASP A 130 -18.90 13.17 0.10
C ASP A 130 -18.25 12.29 1.17
N PRO A 131 -16.94 11.98 1.06
CA PRO A 131 -16.27 11.11 2.03
C PRO A 131 -15.92 11.83 3.36
N MET A 132 -16.45 13.02 3.61
CA MET A 132 -16.10 13.79 4.81
C MET A 132 -16.34 12.96 6.09
N PRO A 133 -15.37 12.90 7.00
CA PRO A 133 -15.50 12.15 8.23
C PRO A 133 -16.53 12.82 9.14
N ARG A 134 -17.28 12.01 9.89
CA ARG A 134 -18.15 12.51 10.94
C ARG A 134 -17.30 12.89 12.15
N TYR A 135 -17.35 14.15 12.55
CA TYR A 135 -16.69 14.59 13.79
C TYR A 135 -17.44 14.13 15.04
N ASP A 136 -16.71 13.70 16.05
CA ASP A 136 -17.22 13.45 17.40
C ASP A 136 -16.20 13.85 18.47
N LEU A 137 -16.58 13.72 19.75
CA LEU A 137 -15.75 14.16 20.87
C LEU A 137 -14.46 13.35 21.07
N LEU A 138 -14.35 12.17 20.45
CA LEU A 138 -13.20 11.28 20.58
C LEU A 138 -12.30 11.28 19.33
N ASP A 139 -12.71 12.03 18.31
CA ASP A 139 -12.12 12.03 16.96
C ASP A 139 -11.94 10.59 16.47
N SER A 140 -13.02 9.80 16.53
CA SER A 140 -12.99 8.38 16.16
C SER A 140 -12.66 8.18 14.69
N ASN A 141 -13.16 9.07 13.81
CA ASN A 141 -13.04 8.98 12.35
C ASN A 141 -11.81 9.73 11.78
N ARG A 142 -10.68 9.66 12.48
CA ARG A 142 -9.46 10.39 12.09
C ARG A 142 -8.50 9.60 11.23
N HIS A 143 -8.73 8.29 11.11
CA HIS A 143 -7.75 7.35 10.64
C HIS A 143 -7.50 7.50 9.14
N GLY A 144 -8.54 7.63 8.32
CA GLY A 144 -8.43 7.81 6.87
C GLY A 144 -7.76 9.13 6.48
N THR A 145 -8.06 10.23 7.18
CA THR A 145 -7.38 11.53 6.97
C THR A 145 -5.88 11.45 7.29
N ARG A 146 -5.48 10.70 8.32
CA ARG A 146 -4.06 10.46 8.64
C ARG A 146 -3.37 9.66 7.54
N CYS A 147 -3.99 8.55 7.11
CA CYS A 147 -3.48 7.71 6.03
C CYS A 147 -3.33 8.48 4.70
N ALA A 148 -4.30 9.34 4.36
CA ALA A 148 -4.27 10.14 3.15
C ALA A 148 -3.07 11.10 3.10
N GLY A 149 -2.71 11.72 4.23
CA GLY A 149 -1.54 12.60 4.33
C GLY A 149 -0.22 11.89 4.08
N GLU A 150 -0.08 10.63 4.53
CA GLU A 150 1.13 9.84 4.30
C GLU A 150 1.36 9.56 2.81
N VAL A 151 0.27 9.37 2.05
CA VAL A 151 0.33 9.16 0.61
C VAL A 151 0.59 10.48 -0.12
N ALA A 152 -0.23 11.50 0.11
CA ALA A 152 -0.35 12.63 -0.80
C ALA A 152 -0.55 14.01 -0.13
N ALA A 153 -0.09 14.20 1.12
CA ALA A 153 0.05 15.56 1.67
C ALA A 153 0.89 16.45 0.73
N THR A 154 0.49 17.71 0.60
CA THR A 154 1.01 18.65 -0.39
C THR A 154 2.41 19.11 0.00
N ALA A 155 3.41 18.85 -0.83
CA ALA A 155 4.76 19.37 -0.60
C ALA A 155 4.85 20.89 -0.81
N ASN A 156 5.77 21.52 -0.08
CA ASN A 156 6.17 22.93 -0.20
C ASN A 156 5.03 23.94 -0.02
N ASN A 157 4.09 23.66 0.88
CA ASN A 157 3.00 24.59 1.21
C ASN A 157 3.19 25.27 2.58
N SER A 158 4.27 24.95 3.32
CA SER A 158 4.55 25.44 4.68
C SER A 158 3.54 24.97 5.72
N ILE A 159 2.83 23.88 5.46
CA ILE A 159 1.79 23.31 6.31
C ILE A 159 2.18 21.88 6.59
N CYS A 160 2.01 21.45 7.84
CA CYS A 160 2.00 20.05 8.20
C CYS A 160 3.16 19.20 7.66
N ALA A 161 2.89 18.26 6.74
CA ALA A 161 3.76 17.17 6.36
C ALA A 161 3.94 17.12 4.83
N VAL A 162 4.48 16.02 4.31
CA VAL A 162 4.58 15.77 2.87
C VAL A 162 4.27 14.31 2.57
N GLY A 163 3.38 14.06 1.62
CA GLY A 163 3.08 12.71 1.18
C GLY A 163 4.25 12.08 0.44
N VAL A 164 4.43 10.77 0.57
CA VAL A 164 5.43 10.01 -0.22
C VAL A 164 5.26 10.29 -1.72
N ALA A 165 4.01 10.36 -2.17
CA ALA A 165 3.58 10.67 -3.52
C ALA A 165 2.80 12.00 -3.56
N PHE A 166 3.41 13.09 -3.09
CA PHE A 166 2.79 14.41 -2.99
C PHE A 166 2.26 15.03 -4.30
N GLY A 167 2.49 14.41 -5.46
CA GLY A 167 1.93 14.78 -6.76
C GLY A 167 0.81 13.86 -7.27
N ALA A 168 0.44 12.83 -6.52
CA ALA A 168 -0.66 11.92 -6.82
C ALA A 168 -2.03 12.54 -6.51
N GLY A 169 -3.07 12.04 -7.17
CA GLY A 169 -4.46 12.27 -6.73
C GLY A 169 -4.79 11.38 -5.54
N ILE A 170 -5.50 11.91 -4.55
CA ILE A 170 -5.89 11.19 -3.34
C ILE A 170 -7.39 11.28 -3.10
N GLY A 171 -8.04 10.13 -2.95
CA GLY A 171 -9.44 10.02 -2.56
C GLY A 171 -9.62 9.25 -1.27
N GLY A 172 -10.86 9.25 -0.78
CA GLY A 172 -11.26 8.54 0.42
C GLY A 172 -12.59 7.86 0.23
N VAL A 173 -12.71 6.62 0.71
CA VAL A 173 -13.97 5.90 0.79
C VAL A 173 -14.35 5.77 2.25
N ARG A 174 -15.42 6.46 2.65
CA ARG A 174 -15.99 6.35 4.00
C ARG A 174 -16.84 5.07 4.06
N MET A 175 -16.32 4.06 4.72
CA MET A 175 -16.95 2.74 4.82
C MET A 175 -16.84 2.09 6.21
N LEU A 176 -15.97 2.58 7.10
CA LEU A 176 -15.80 2.07 8.47
C LEU A 176 -16.61 2.79 9.55
N ASP A 177 -17.24 3.94 9.27
CA ASP A 177 -18.08 4.67 10.26
C ASP A 177 -19.54 4.17 10.24
N GLY A 178 -19.70 2.86 10.37
CA GLY A 178 -21.00 2.17 10.35
C GLY A 178 -20.85 0.65 10.26
N ASP A 179 -21.97 -0.06 10.07
CA ASP A 179 -21.97 -1.51 9.93
C ASP A 179 -21.24 -1.92 8.63
N VAL A 180 -20.15 -2.66 8.78
CA VAL A 180 -19.38 -3.22 7.66
C VAL A 180 -19.96 -4.57 7.29
N THR A 181 -20.45 -4.68 6.05
CA THR A 181 -20.98 -5.93 5.47
C THR A 181 -20.19 -6.29 4.22
N ASP A 182 -20.28 -7.55 3.77
CA ASP A 182 -19.65 -8.01 2.52
C ASP A 182 -20.00 -7.11 1.31
N ALA A 183 -21.23 -6.57 1.25
CA ALA A 183 -21.65 -5.64 0.20
C ALA A 183 -21.06 -4.22 0.34
N VAL A 184 -20.74 -3.78 1.56
CA VAL A 184 -20.05 -2.50 1.82
C VAL A 184 -18.59 -2.62 1.37
N GLU A 185 -17.93 -3.71 1.75
CA GLU A 185 -16.56 -4.01 1.35
C GLU A 185 -16.44 -4.13 -0.18
N ALA A 186 -17.29 -4.93 -0.80
CA ALA A 186 -17.27 -5.15 -2.26
C ALA A 186 -17.46 -3.85 -3.05
N ARG A 187 -18.36 -2.97 -2.60
CA ARG A 187 -18.57 -1.64 -3.21
C ARG A 187 -17.36 -0.74 -3.05
N SER A 188 -16.75 -0.74 -1.88
CA SER A 188 -15.54 0.05 -1.59
C SER A 188 -14.36 -0.40 -2.44
N LEU A 189 -14.12 -1.72 -2.50
CA LEU A 189 -13.06 -2.35 -3.31
C LEU A 189 -13.25 -2.16 -4.83
N SER A 190 -14.50 -1.98 -5.28
CA SER A 190 -14.85 -1.84 -6.70
C SER A 190 -15.10 -0.39 -7.11
N LEU A 191 -14.79 0.60 -6.27
CA LEU A 191 -15.01 2.01 -6.62
C LEU A 191 -14.11 2.40 -7.79
N ASN A 192 -14.70 2.84 -8.90
CA ASN A 192 -14.03 3.47 -10.04
C ASN A 192 -12.68 2.84 -10.46
N PRO A 193 -12.61 1.52 -10.74
CA PRO A 193 -11.35 0.79 -10.92
C PRO A 193 -10.63 1.12 -12.23
N GLN A 194 -11.22 1.95 -13.10
CA GLN A 194 -10.55 2.48 -14.29
C GLN A 194 -9.88 3.84 -14.05
N HIS A 195 -10.24 4.50 -12.95
CA HIS A 195 -9.70 5.79 -12.54
C HIS A 195 -8.71 5.63 -11.39
N ILE A 196 -9.07 4.85 -10.38
CA ILE A 196 -8.23 4.58 -9.21
C ILE A 196 -7.17 3.53 -9.57
N ASP A 197 -5.91 3.84 -9.30
CA ASP A 197 -4.80 2.91 -9.52
C ASP A 197 -4.53 2.02 -8.29
N ILE A 198 -4.52 2.64 -7.10
CA ILE A 198 -4.10 2.00 -5.86
C ILE A 198 -5.18 2.19 -4.78
N TYR A 199 -5.50 1.11 -4.08
CA TYR A 199 -6.40 1.09 -2.94
C TYR A 199 -5.58 0.76 -1.71
N SER A 200 -5.58 1.62 -0.70
CA SER A 200 -4.92 1.40 0.58
C SER A 200 -5.96 1.10 1.64
N ALA A 201 -5.80 -0.01 2.35
CA ALA A 201 -6.70 -0.43 3.42
C ALA A 201 -5.92 -0.99 4.61
N SER A 202 -6.47 -0.76 5.79
CA SER A 202 -5.84 -1.17 7.06
C SER A 202 -6.86 -1.81 8.01
N TRP A 203 -7.90 -2.41 7.45
CA TRP A 203 -8.98 -3.12 8.15
C TRP A 203 -8.97 -4.61 7.80
N GLY A 204 -9.62 -5.40 8.64
CA GLY A 204 -9.69 -6.85 8.54
C GLY A 204 -10.52 -7.40 9.71
N PRO A 205 -10.45 -8.71 9.99
CA PRO A 205 -11.04 -9.30 11.18
C PRO A 205 -10.43 -8.72 12.46
N ASP A 206 -11.06 -9.00 13.60
CA ASP A 206 -10.51 -8.61 14.90
C ASP A 206 -9.11 -9.22 15.14
N ASP A 207 -8.14 -8.36 15.41
CA ASP A 207 -6.74 -8.69 15.73
C ASP A 207 -6.56 -9.27 17.16
N ASP A 208 -7.43 -10.22 17.54
CA ASP A 208 -7.58 -10.69 18.92
C ASP A 208 -6.81 -11.99 19.24
N GLY A 209 -6.06 -12.52 18.28
CA GLY A 209 -5.34 -13.78 18.41
C GLY A 209 -6.24 -15.02 18.38
N LYS A 210 -7.51 -14.90 17.96
CA LYS A 210 -8.50 -15.99 17.98
C LYS A 210 -9.30 -16.08 16.68
N THR A 211 -9.59 -14.94 16.07
CA THR A 211 -10.44 -14.85 14.89
C THR A 211 -9.78 -15.51 13.68
N VAL A 212 -10.58 -16.12 12.82
CA VAL A 212 -10.17 -16.59 11.49
C VAL A 212 -11.31 -16.22 10.58
N ASP A 213 -11.11 -15.20 9.76
CA ASP A 213 -12.15 -14.68 8.87
C ASP A 213 -11.51 -13.96 7.68
N GLY A 214 -12.29 -13.70 6.65
CA GLY A 214 -11.80 -13.10 5.42
C GLY A 214 -12.93 -12.56 4.55
N PRO A 215 -12.61 -12.11 3.33
CA PRO A 215 -13.61 -11.53 2.45
C PRO A 215 -14.75 -12.50 2.16
N GLY A 216 -15.98 -12.00 2.24
CA GLY A 216 -17.16 -12.71 1.78
C GLY A 216 -17.16 -12.92 0.26
N GLU A 217 -18.26 -13.46 -0.27
CA GLU A 217 -18.34 -13.79 -1.70
C GLU A 217 -18.25 -12.54 -2.58
N LEU A 218 -18.91 -11.45 -2.18
CA LEU A 218 -18.92 -10.21 -2.94
C LEU A 218 -17.56 -9.51 -2.88
N ALA A 219 -16.94 -9.41 -1.71
CA ALA A 219 -15.62 -8.81 -1.54
C ALA A 219 -14.54 -9.64 -2.28
N THR A 220 -14.61 -10.97 -2.22
CA THR A 220 -13.74 -11.86 -2.99
C THR A 220 -13.88 -11.60 -4.50
N ARG A 221 -15.12 -11.45 -4.98
CA ARG A 221 -15.38 -11.12 -6.39
C ARG A 221 -14.87 -9.73 -6.75
N ALA A 222 -15.01 -8.74 -5.88
CA ALA A 222 -14.49 -7.39 -6.07
C ALA A 222 -12.96 -7.39 -6.22
N PHE A 223 -12.23 -8.16 -5.41
CA PHE A 223 -10.79 -8.34 -5.59
C PHE A 223 -10.45 -8.94 -6.96
N ILE A 224 -11.12 -10.04 -7.34
CA ILE A 224 -10.88 -10.72 -8.63
C ILE A 224 -11.15 -9.74 -9.78
N GLU A 225 -12.29 -9.04 -9.77
CA GLU A 225 -12.63 -8.07 -10.82
C GLU A 225 -11.67 -6.88 -10.83
N GLY A 226 -11.23 -6.41 -9.66
CA GLY A 226 -10.22 -5.37 -9.53
C GLY A 226 -8.90 -5.75 -10.18
N VAL A 227 -8.32 -6.91 -9.83
CA VAL A 227 -7.02 -7.33 -10.39
C VAL A 227 -7.09 -7.79 -11.86
N THR A 228 -8.28 -8.15 -12.36
CA THR A 228 -8.45 -8.61 -13.75
C THR A 228 -8.88 -7.51 -14.71
N LYS A 229 -9.73 -6.58 -14.27
CA LYS A 229 -10.32 -5.54 -15.14
C LYS A 229 -9.85 -4.15 -14.80
N GLY A 230 -9.46 -3.88 -13.55
CA GLY A 230 -8.99 -2.57 -13.11
C GLY A 230 -7.81 -2.05 -13.93
N ARG A 231 -7.66 -0.74 -14.01
CA ARG A 231 -6.59 -0.04 -14.73
C ARG A 231 -6.44 -0.54 -16.18
N ASN A 232 -7.57 -0.64 -16.90
CA ASN A 232 -7.66 -1.15 -18.27
C ASN A 232 -7.08 -2.57 -18.43
N GLY A 233 -7.36 -3.46 -17.46
CA GLY A 233 -6.88 -4.84 -17.47
C GLY A 233 -5.47 -5.06 -16.89
N LYS A 234 -4.79 -4.01 -16.43
CA LYS A 234 -3.50 -4.14 -15.71
C LYS A 234 -3.69 -4.64 -14.27
N GLY A 235 -4.89 -4.46 -13.74
CA GLY A 235 -5.30 -4.83 -12.39
C GLY A 235 -5.06 -3.72 -11.38
N SER A 236 -6.08 -3.45 -10.56
CA SER A 236 -6.01 -2.61 -9.37
C SER A 236 -4.92 -3.12 -8.41
N ILE A 237 -4.23 -2.20 -7.75
CA ILE A 237 -3.23 -2.54 -6.73
C ILE A 237 -3.86 -2.35 -5.36
N PHE A 238 -4.07 -3.43 -4.62
CA PHE A 238 -4.58 -3.38 -3.26
C PHE A 238 -3.41 -3.49 -2.29
N VAL A 239 -3.15 -2.44 -1.51
CA VAL A 239 -2.12 -2.42 -0.45
C VAL A 239 -2.80 -2.58 0.89
N TRP A 240 -2.32 -3.52 1.71
CA TRP A 240 -3.00 -3.93 2.93
C TRP A 240 -2.07 -3.93 4.13
N ALA A 241 -2.53 -3.43 5.28
CA ALA A 241 -1.81 -3.60 6.54
C ALA A 241 -1.86 -5.08 6.98
N SER A 242 -0.81 -5.55 7.63
CA SER A 242 -0.73 -6.94 8.09
C SER A 242 -1.37 -7.22 9.47
N GLY A 243 -2.08 -6.27 10.08
CA GLY A 243 -2.71 -6.44 11.40
C GLY A 243 -1.88 -5.91 12.58
N ASN A 244 -2.53 -5.72 13.73
CA ASN A 244 -1.99 -5.13 14.96
C ASN A 244 -2.07 -6.07 16.19
N GLY A 245 -2.36 -7.35 15.98
CA GLY A 245 -2.59 -8.38 17.00
C GLY A 245 -1.34 -9.01 17.61
N GLY A 246 -0.16 -8.42 17.41
CA GLY A 246 1.12 -8.98 17.91
C GLY A 246 1.16 -9.22 19.42
N ARG A 247 0.48 -8.37 20.22
CA ARG A 247 0.35 -8.55 21.69
C ARG A 247 -0.49 -9.76 22.06
N ASP A 248 -1.49 -10.06 21.25
CA ASP A 248 -2.40 -11.18 21.41
C ASP A 248 -1.86 -12.44 20.70
N HIS A 249 -0.61 -12.40 20.24
CA HIS A 249 0.05 -13.48 19.50
C HIS A 249 -0.76 -13.94 18.29
N ASP A 250 -1.33 -12.98 17.57
CA ASP A 250 -2.06 -13.28 16.33
C ASP A 250 -1.10 -13.62 15.18
N ASN A 251 -1.69 -14.16 14.11
CA ASN A 251 -1.00 -14.56 12.91
C ASN A 251 -1.82 -14.13 11.69
N CYS A 252 -1.27 -13.22 10.91
CA CYS A 252 -1.95 -12.61 9.78
C CYS A 252 -2.33 -13.57 8.63
N ASN A 253 -1.91 -14.85 8.61
CA ASN A 253 -2.53 -15.82 7.69
C ASN A 253 -3.96 -16.23 8.12
N CYS A 254 -4.41 -15.83 9.31
CA CYS A 254 -5.79 -16.00 9.79
C CYS A 254 -6.71 -14.83 9.37
N ASP A 255 -6.14 -13.76 8.84
CA ASP A 255 -6.86 -12.68 8.16
C ASP A 255 -6.86 -12.96 6.64
N GLY A 256 -8.03 -13.24 6.09
CA GLY A 256 -8.20 -13.55 4.67
C GLY A 256 -7.97 -12.39 3.70
N TYR A 257 -8.00 -11.13 4.17
CA TYR A 257 -7.70 -9.96 3.33
C TYR A 257 -6.19 -9.84 3.13
N THR A 258 -5.41 -9.91 4.21
CA THR A 258 -3.94 -9.82 4.14
C THR A 258 -3.27 -11.13 3.66
N ASN A 259 -3.93 -12.28 3.84
CA ASN A 259 -3.52 -13.59 3.30
C ASN A 259 -3.89 -13.77 1.81
N SER A 260 -4.61 -12.82 1.22
CA SER A 260 -5.01 -12.87 -0.20
C SER A 260 -3.80 -12.72 -1.13
N ILE A 261 -3.82 -13.39 -2.28
CA ILE A 261 -2.79 -13.17 -3.32
C ILE A 261 -2.96 -11.81 -4.00
N TRP A 262 -4.17 -11.25 -3.96
CA TRP A 262 -4.54 -10.01 -4.65
C TRP A 262 -4.13 -8.75 -3.89
N THR A 263 -3.80 -8.91 -2.61
CA THR A 263 -3.32 -7.82 -1.76
C THR A 263 -1.79 -7.85 -1.66
N LEU A 264 -1.22 -6.67 -1.58
CA LEU A 264 0.18 -6.42 -1.29
C LEU A 264 0.25 -6.12 0.21
N SER A 265 0.44 -7.18 1.00
CA SER A 265 0.47 -7.10 2.48
C SER A 265 1.78 -6.49 2.99
N ILE A 266 1.65 -5.51 3.88
CA ILE A 266 2.73 -4.68 4.42
C ILE A 266 2.73 -4.72 5.95
N SER A 267 3.89 -5.07 6.52
CA SER A 267 4.15 -5.01 7.95
C SER A 267 4.93 -3.74 8.35
N SER A 268 5.27 -3.62 9.63
CA SER A 268 5.93 -2.44 10.19
C SER A 268 7.31 -2.74 10.74
N ALA A 269 8.22 -1.77 10.62
CA ALA A 269 9.47 -1.70 11.38
C ALA A 269 9.47 -0.46 12.27
N THR A 270 10.09 -0.56 13.45
CA THR A 270 10.31 0.61 14.32
C THR A 270 11.40 1.53 13.77
N GLU A 271 11.58 2.70 14.38
CA GLU A 271 12.70 3.61 14.09
C GLU A 271 14.05 2.87 14.13
N ASN A 272 14.27 2.01 15.10
CA ASN A 272 15.52 1.25 15.25
C ASN A 272 15.56 -0.05 14.44
N GLY A 273 14.59 -0.28 13.54
CA GLY A 273 14.53 -1.46 12.69
C GLY A 273 14.18 -2.75 13.43
N GLN A 274 13.49 -2.66 14.56
CA GLN A 274 12.99 -3.81 15.32
C GLN A 274 11.58 -4.19 14.86
N VAL A 275 11.14 -5.40 15.20
CA VAL A 275 9.74 -5.81 15.05
C VAL A 275 8.90 -5.09 16.12
N PRO A 276 7.92 -4.25 15.74
CA PRO A 276 7.07 -3.56 16.70
C PRO A 276 6.19 -4.53 17.49
N TRP A 277 5.80 -4.14 18.71
CA TRP A 277 5.01 -4.99 19.62
C TRP A 277 3.62 -5.39 19.08
N TYR A 278 3.07 -4.62 18.14
CA TYR A 278 1.76 -4.85 17.53
C TYR A 278 1.87 -5.68 16.24
N SER A 279 3.05 -5.82 15.64
CA SER A 279 3.18 -6.46 14.33
C SER A 279 2.86 -7.95 14.41
N GLU A 280 2.05 -8.41 13.47
CA GLU A 280 1.79 -9.83 13.26
C GLU A 280 2.79 -10.42 12.27
N ALA A 281 3.20 -11.67 12.51
CA ALA A 281 4.13 -12.38 11.63
C ALA A 281 3.39 -13.49 10.89
N CYS A 282 3.51 -13.52 9.56
CA CYS A 282 2.93 -14.57 8.72
C CYS A 282 3.69 -14.69 7.39
N SER A 283 3.45 -15.78 6.68
CA SER A 283 4.11 -16.03 5.40
C SER A 283 3.53 -15.26 4.21
N SER A 284 2.38 -14.59 4.37
CA SER A 284 1.74 -13.79 3.33
C SER A 284 2.33 -12.38 3.17
N THR A 285 2.94 -11.81 4.22
CA THR A 285 3.57 -10.48 4.20
C THR A 285 4.62 -10.39 3.10
N LEU A 286 4.50 -9.37 2.24
CA LEU A 286 5.43 -9.18 1.12
C LEU A 286 6.63 -8.31 1.50
N ALA A 287 6.39 -7.22 2.22
CA ALA A 287 7.43 -6.25 2.59
C ALA A 287 7.05 -5.45 3.83
N THR A 288 7.89 -4.47 4.17
CA THR A 288 7.77 -3.63 5.36
C THR A 288 7.99 -2.17 5.01
N THR A 289 7.31 -1.27 5.72
CA THR A 289 7.68 0.15 5.82
C THR A 289 7.87 0.54 7.28
N TYR A 290 8.33 1.76 7.52
CA TYR A 290 8.45 2.28 8.88
C TYR A 290 7.10 2.65 9.48
N SER A 291 6.98 2.52 10.80
CA SER A 291 5.87 3.04 11.60
C SER A 291 6.37 3.31 13.03
N SER A 292 5.46 3.35 14.00
CA SER A 292 5.73 3.50 15.43
C SER A 292 6.43 2.30 16.07
N GLY A 293 7.07 2.53 17.22
CA GLY A 293 7.73 1.49 18.01
C GLY A 293 7.45 1.56 19.50
N SER A 294 8.45 1.21 20.30
CA SER A 294 8.40 1.32 21.76
C SER A 294 8.45 2.78 22.23
N THR A 295 8.17 3.00 23.52
CA THR A 295 8.28 4.32 24.15
C THR A 295 9.66 4.95 23.88
N GLY A 296 9.67 6.17 23.36
CA GLY A 296 10.89 6.91 23.02
C GLY A 296 11.33 6.81 21.56
N GLU A 297 10.77 5.87 20.78
CA GLU A 297 10.92 5.88 19.32
C GLU A 297 9.93 6.86 18.69
N LYS A 298 10.36 7.48 17.59
CA LYS A 298 9.49 8.38 16.81
C LYS A 298 8.34 7.60 16.17
N GLN A 299 7.26 8.33 15.90
CA GLN A 299 6.04 7.82 15.27
C GLN A 299 5.84 8.47 13.91
N VAL A 300 4.74 8.13 13.23
CA VAL A 300 4.43 8.70 11.92
C VAL A 300 3.83 10.09 12.08
N VAL A 301 4.33 11.01 11.24
CA VAL A 301 3.91 12.40 11.15
C VAL A 301 3.04 12.58 9.92
N THR A 302 1.82 13.10 10.06
CA THR A 302 0.88 13.25 8.94
C THR A 302 -0.22 14.26 9.27
N THR A 303 -1.16 14.48 8.34
CA THR A 303 -2.39 15.26 8.51
C THR A 303 -3.30 14.63 9.57
N ASP A 304 -4.19 15.40 10.17
CA ASP A 304 -5.14 14.93 11.17
C ASP A 304 -6.47 15.68 11.03
N LEU A 305 -7.53 15.18 11.66
CA LEU A 305 -8.83 15.87 11.66
C LEU A 305 -8.74 17.30 12.20
N HIS A 306 -9.73 18.10 11.82
CA HIS A 306 -9.87 19.51 12.18
C HIS A 306 -8.75 20.37 11.59
N ASN A 307 -8.26 20.00 10.40
CA ASN A 307 -7.18 20.69 9.71
C ASN A 307 -5.87 20.71 10.53
N HIS A 308 -5.62 19.67 11.32
CA HIS A 308 -4.47 19.58 12.23
C HIS A 308 -3.37 18.67 11.70
N CYS A 309 -2.28 18.60 12.46
CA CYS A 309 -1.17 17.71 12.21
C CYS A 309 -0.97 16.81 13.40
N THR A 310 -0.62 15.57 13.13
CA THR A 310 -0.22 14.62 14.16
C THR A 310 1.23 14.21 13.95
N SER A 311 1.93 13.98 15.06
CA SER A 311 3.22 13.28 15.10
C SER A 311 3.09 11.94 15.81
N SER A 312 1.85 11.43 15.96
CA SER A 312 1.52 10.26 16.76
C SER A 312 0.61 9.25 16.05
N HIS A 313 0.75 9.12 14.73
CA HIS A 313 0.12 8.00 14.01
C HIS A 313 0.97 6.71 14.17
N THR A 314 0.29 5.58 14.38
CA THR A 314 0.89 4.32 14.86
C THR A 314 0.25 3.09 14.22
N GLY A 315 0.84 1.91 14.42
CA GLY A 315 0.30 0.64 13.94
C GLY A 315 0.77 0.25 12.53
N THR A 316 0.45 -0.96 12.09
CA THR A 316 0.61 -1.38 10.68
C THR A 316 -0.26 -0.56 9.73
N SER A 317 -1.29 0.08 10.26
CA SER A 317 -2.18 0.96 9.53
C SER A 317 -1.51 2.22 8.97
N ALA A 318 -0.40 2.68 9.59
CA ALA A 318 0.43 3.75 9.04
C ALA A 318 1.48 3.23 8.02
N SER A 319 1.77 1.94 8.04
CA SER A 319 2.73 1.35 7.09
C SER A 319 2.13 1.16 5.69
N ALA A 320 0.89 0.69 5.60
CA ALA A 320 0.22 0.48 4.31
C ALA A 320 0.11 1.76 3.44
N PRO A 321 -0.27 2.94 3.97
CA PRO A 321 -0.28 4.20 3.22
C PRO A 321 1.10 4.62 2.70
N LEU A 322 2.16 4.48 3.50
CA LEU A 322 3.52 4.75 3.04
C LEU A 322 3.89 3.84 1.86
N ALA A 323 3.57 2.55 1.94
CA ALA A 323 3.77 1.61 0.86
C ALA A 323 2.94 1.93 -0.38
N ALA A 324 1.68 2.38 -0.22
CA ALA A 324 0.82 2.82 -1.31
C ALA A 324 1.42 4.05 -2.02
N GLY A 325 1.96 5.01 -1.27
CA GLY A 325 2.72 6.13 -1.82
C GLY A 325 3.94 5.67 -2.62
N ILE A 326 4.74 4.72 -2.10
CA ILE A 326 5.89 4.17 -2.84
C ILE A 326 5.44 3.45 -4.12
N CYS A 327 4.34 2.70 -4.07
CA CYS A 327 3.76 2.07 -5.26
C CYS A 327 3.31 3.12 -6.29
N ALA A 328 2.78 4.27 -5.86
CA ALA A 328 2.41 5.36 -6.75
C ALA A 328 3.63 5.98 -7.45
N LEU A 329 4.76 6.14 -6.75
CA LEU A 329 6.02 6.56 -7.38
C LEU A 329 6.48 5.55 -8.45
N ALA A 330 6.41 4.25 -8.16
CA ALA A 330 6.77 3.21 -9.13
C ALA A 330 5.82 3.19 -10.35
N LEU A 331 4.52 3.42 -10.15
CA LEU A 331 3.54 3.52 -11.24
C LEU A 331 3.73 4.76 -12.11
N GLU A 332 4.09 5.92 -11.56
CA GLU A 332 4.44 7.08 -12.38
C GLU A 332 5.64 6.74 -13.28
N ALA A 333 6.63 6.04 -12.75
CA ALA A 333 7.81 5.64 -13.49
C ALA A 333 7.50 4.63 -14.61
N ASN A 334 6.47 3.80 -14.46
CA ASN A 334 5.96 2.90 -15.49
C ASN A 334 4.46 2.59 -15.30
N LYS A 335 3.60 3.26 -16.08
CA LYS A 335 2.14 3.07 -16.03
C LYS A 335 1.65 1.75 -16.61
N GLU A 336 2.53 0.95 -17.21
CA GLU A 336 2.20 -0.36 -17.79
C GLU A 336 2.35 -1.51 -16.80
N LEU A 337 2.84 -1.26 -15.59
CA LEU A 337 2.95 -2.30 -14.56
C LEU A 337 1.58 -2.86 -14.21
N THR A 338 1.48 -4.19 -14.25
CA THR A 338 0.34 -4.93 -13.73
C THR A 338 0.40 -5.06 -12.20
N TRP A 339 -0.69 -5.49 -11.58
CA TRP A 339 -0.74 -5.77 -10.14
C TRP A 339 0.34 -6.78 -9.70
N ARG A 340 0.60 -7.81 -10.52
CA ARG A 340 1.68 -8.80 -10.29
C ARG A 340 3.06 -8.19 -10.49
N ASP A 341 3.25 -7.35 -11.52
CA ASP A 341 4.54 -6.69 -11.73
C ASP A 341 4.94 -5.84 -10.53
N MET A 342 3.98 -5.15 -9.90
CA MET A 342 4.24 -4.38 -8.68
C MET A 342 4.76 -5.28 -7.55
N GLN A 343 4.11 -6.42 -7.30
CA GLN A 343 4.58 -7.38 -6.28
C GLN A 343 5.98 -7.93 -6.61
N HIS A 344 6.26 -8.27 -7.87
CA HIS A 344 7.59 -8.70 -8.31
C HIS A 344 8.66 -7.64 -8.09
N ILE A 345 8.34 -6.37 -8.34
CA ILE A 345 9.24 -5.25 -8.11
C ILE A 345 9.56 -5.15 -6.62
N VAL A 346 8.54 -5.17 -5.75
CA VAL A 346 8.72 -5.15 -4.29
C VAL A 346 9.64 -6.27 -3.81
N VAL A 347 9.38 -7.52 -4.22
CA VAL A 347 10.20 -8.70 -3.86
C VAL A 347 11.68 -8.53 -4.26
N ARG A 348 11.95 -7.80 -5.34
CA ARG A 348 13.30 -7.64 -5.90
C ARG A 348 14.06 -6.43 -5.38
N THR A 349 13.36 -5.46 -4.78
CA THR A 349 13.96 -4.19 -4.35
C THR A 349 13.90 -3.98 -2.85
N ALA A 350 13.04 -4.69 -2.13
CA ALA A 350 12.98 -4.63 -0.68
C ALA A 350 14.34 -4.99 -0.05
N LYS A 351 14.67 -4.31 1.05
CA LYS A 351 15.98 -4.36 1.70
C LYS A 351 15.88 -4.95 3.10
N PRO A 352 16.52 -6.11 3.37
CA PRO A 352 16.65 -6.67 4.71
C PRO A 352 17.59 -5.85 5.62
N ALA A 353 18.43 -5.00 5.01
CA ALA A 353 19.44 -4.24 5.75
C ALA A 353 18.78 -3.37 6.83
N ASN A 354 19.44 -3.28 7.99
CA ASN A 354 19.00 -2.51 9.16
C ASN A 354 17.70 -3.00 9.83
N LEU A 355 17.11 -4.11 9.37
CA LEU A 355 15.98 -4.76 10.02
C LEU A 355 16.42 -5.98 10.85
N ARG A 356 15.96 -6.07 12.08
CA ARG A 356 16.37 -7.07 13.08
C ARG A 356 15.19 -7.98 13.41
N ALA A 357 15.24 -9.19 12.90
CA ALA A 357 14.32 -10.26 13.25
C ALA A 357 15.11 -11.57 13.45
N PRO A 358 14.70 -12.44 14.38
CA PRO A 358 15.38 -13.71 14.62
C PRO A 358 15.11 -14.76 13.53
N ASP A 359 14.14 -14.53 12.65
CA ASP A 359 13.60 -15.52 11.71
C ASP A 359 14.00 -15.26 10.25
N TRP A 360 14.99 -14.40 10.00
CA TRP A 360 15.54 -14.21 8.66
C TRP A 360 16.10 -15.53 8.12
N VAL A 361 15.58 -15.95 6.96
CA VAL A 361 16.07 -17.12 6.22
C VAL A 361 16.33 -16.74 4.77
N THR A 362 17.33 -17.37 4.15
CA THR A 362 17.56 -17.25 2.71
C THR A 362 16.79 -18.36 2.00
N ASN A 363 15.88 -17.99 1.10
CA ASN A 363 15.15 -18.95 0.29
C ASN A 363 16.04 -19.58 -0.81
N ALA A 364 15.54 -20.57 -1.53
CA ALA A 364 16.34 -21.34 -2.48
C ALA A 364 16.83 -20.54 -3.71
N VAL A 365 16.31 -19.33 -3.94
CA VAL A 365 16.78 -18.42 -5.00
C VAL A 365 17.65 -17.28 -4.47
N GLY A 366 18.11 -17.38 -3.22
CA GLY A 366 19.11 -16.47 -2.64
C GLY A 366 18.54 -15.17 -2.08
N ARG A 367 17.23 -15.08 -1.81
CA ARG A 367 16.61 -13.90 -1.19
C ARG A 367 16.37 -14.12 0.30
N ASN A 368 16.69 -13.12 1.10
CA ASN A 368 16.34 -13.13 2.52
C ASN A 368 14.86 -12.80 2.68
N VAL A 369 14.18 -13.56 3.53
CA VAL A 369 12.78 -13.39 3.87
C VAL A 369 12.56 -13.64 5.37
N SER A 370 11.64 -12.90 5.98
CA SER A 370 11.22 -13.01 7.37
C SER A 370 9.69 -12.97 7.41
N HIS A 371 9.06 -13.72 8.31
CA HIS A 371 7.61 -13.68 8.50
C HIS A 371 7.18 -12.35 9.14
N SER A 372 8.08 -11.65 9.84
CA SER A 372 7.81 -10.32 10.40
C SER A 372 8.00 -9.20 9.39
N PHE A 373 8.90 -9.37 8.41
CA PHE A 373 9.30 -8.29 7.51
C PHE A 373 9.09 -8.54 6.02
N GLY A 374 8.59 -9.71 5.63
CA GLY A 374 8.59 -10.16 4.25
C GLY A 374 10.01 -10.14 3.65
N TYR A 375 10.15 -9.57 2.46
CA TYR A 375 11.45 -9.38 1.79
C TYR A 375 12.26 -8.19 2.34
N GLY A 376 11.72 -7.43 3.30
CA GLY A 376 12.40 -6.32 3.98
C GLY A 376 11.76 -4.95 3.72
N LEU A 377 12.51 -3.90 4.03
CA LEU A 377 12.07 -2.51 3.93
C LEU A 377 11.90 -2.09 2.47
N MET A 378 10.77 -1.47 2.11
CA MET A 378 10.56 -0.92 0.78
C MET A 378 11.52 0.22 0.48
N ASP A 379 12.05 0.25 -0.75
CA ASP A 379 13.00 1.25 -1.23
C ASP A 379 12.42 1.92 -2.48
N ALA A 380 11.97 3.16 -2.33
CA ALA A 380 11.27 3.90 -3.38
C ALA A 380 12.14 4.13 -4.62
N ALA A 381 13.38 4.57 -4.44
CA ALA A 381 14.30 4.80 -5.56
C ALA A 381 14.65 3.50 -6.30
N ALA A 382 14.87 2.40 -5.58
CA ALA A 382 15.12 1.10 -6.20
C ALA A 382 13.89 0.61 -6.98
N MET A 383 12.68 0.77 -6.43
CA MET A 383 11.43 0.45 -7.11
C MET A 383 11.24 1.26 -8.38
N VAL A 384 11.39 2.59 -8.32
CA VAL A 384 11.31 3.49 -9.48
C VAL A 384 12.33 3.11 -10.56
N ARG A 385 13.58 2.88 -10.18
CA ARG A 385 14.65 2.49 -11.13
C ARG A 385 14.40 1.13 -11.77
N LEU A 386 13.84 0.17 -11.03
CA LEU A 386 13.49 -1.13 -11.57
C LEU A 386 12.26 -1.05 -12.49
N ALA A 387 11.24 -0.29 -12.10
CA ALA A 387 10.01 -0.08 -12.87
C ALA A 387 10.28 0.43 -14.29
N ARG A 388 11.18 1.41 -14.45
CA ARG A 388 11.54 2.00 -15.76
C ARG A 388 12.11 1.00 -16.77
N LYS A 389 12.75 -0.05 -16.29
CA LYS A 389 13.36 -1.12 -17.11
C LYS A 389 12.61 -2.44 -16.98
N TRP A 390 11.46 -2.43 -16.32
CA TRP A 390 10.70 -3.65 -16.05
C TRP A 390 10.06 -4.15 -17.34
N ARG A 391 10.13 -5.47 -17.51
CA ARG A 391 9.38 -6.16 -18.56
C ARG A 391 8.26 -6.92 -17.87
N THR A 392 7.02 -6.62 -18.26
CA THR A 392 5.81 -7.28 -17.76
C THR A 392 5.98 -8.78 -17.75
N VAL A 393 5.63 -9.40 -16.61
CA VAL A 393 5.67 -10.86 -16.45
C VAL A 393 4.63 -11.54 -17.36
N PRO A 394 4.84 -12.81 -17.74
CA PRO A 394 3.84 -13.57 -18.49
C PRO A 394 2.50 -13.68 -17.74
N GLU A 395 1.46 -14.10 -18.45
CA GLU A 395 0.15 -14.41 -17.88
C GLU A 395 0.28 -15.33 -16.66
N GLN A 396 -0.58 -15.09 -15.66
CA GLN A 396 -0.59 -15.89 -14.45
C GLN A 396 -1.11 -17.30 -14.77
N HIS A 397 -0.35 -18.33 -14.42
CA HIS A 397 -0.83 -19.70 -14.45
C HIS A 397 -1.13 -20.18 -13.03
N LYS A 398 -2.19 -20.99 -12.92
CA LYS A 398 -2.60 -21.61 -11.66
C LYS A 398 -2.52 -23.12 -11.79
N CYS A 399 -1.90 -23.74 -10.79
CA CYS A 399 -1.72 -25.18 -10.71
C CYS A 399 -2.23 -25.64 -9.33
N GLU A 400 -3.24 -26.51 -9.33
CA GLU A 400 -3.80 -27.08 -8.10
C GLU A 400 -3.48 -28.58 -8.07
N VAL A 401 -2.93 -29.04 -6.94
CA VAL A 401 -2.58 -30.45 -6.72
C VAL A 401 -3.21 -30.91 -5.43
N SER A 402 -3.98 -32.00 -5.48
CA SER A 402 -4.62 -32.56 -4.30
C SER A 402 -3.66 -33.43 -3.50
N ALA A 403 -3.66 -33.27 -2.18
CA ALA A 403 -2.89 -34.14 -1.29
C ALA A 403 -3.50 -35.56 -1.23
N PRO A 404 -2.69 -36.64 -1.29
CA PRO A 404 -3.19 -38.01 -1.33
C PRO A 404 -3.72 -38.54 0.02
N HIS A 405 -3.51 -37.81 1.12
CA HIS A 405 -3.76 -38.30 2.48
C HIS A 405 -4.80 -37.45 3.22
N THR A 406 -6.07 -37.88 3.17
CA THR A 406 -7.18 -37.31 3.95
C THR A 406 -7.43 -38.11 5.23
N GLY A 407 -7.91 -37.46 6.30
CA GLY A 407 -8.41 -38.14 7.50
C GLY A 407 -7.35 -38.69 8.47
N ARG A 408 -6.14 -38.14 8.47
CA ARG A 408 -5.08 -38.54 9.41
C ARG A 408 -5.29 -37.87 10.79
N PRO A 409 -5.28 -38.62 11.90
CA PRO A 409 -5.34 -38.03 13.23
C PRO A 409 -4.04 -37.30 13.56
N ILE A 410 -4.15 -36.23 14.34
CA ILE A 410 -3.01 -35.46 14.88
C ILE A 410 -3.09 -35.49 16.41
N PRO A 411 -2.56 -36.54 17.06
CA PRO A 411 -2.63 -36.67 18.51
C PRO A 411 -2.07 -35.46 19.26
N PRO A 412 -2.53 -35.20 20.50
CA PRO A 412 -1.89 -34.25 21.41
C PRO A 412 -0.39 -34.51 21.57
N LYS A 413 0.42 -33.44 21.66
CA LYS A 413 1.88 -33.48 21.81
C LYS A 413 2.57 -34.31 20.72
N SER A 414 2.06 -34.22 19.50
CA SER A 414 2.59 -34.94 18.35
C SER A 414 2.67 -34.07 17.10
N GLN A 415 3.26 -34.62 16.06
CA GLN A 415 3.38 -33.99 14.75
C GLN A 415 2.90 -34.97 13.68
N LEU A 416 2.19 -34.44 12.69
CA LEU A 416 1.88 -35.10 11.43
C LEU A 416 2.70 -34.45 10.32
N THR A 417 3.40 -35.26 9.53
CA THR A 417 4.07 -34.80 8.31
C THR A 417 3.41 -35.44 7.11
N LEU A 418 2.96 -34.61 6.18
CA LEU A 418 2.38 -35.03 4.90
C LEU A 418 3.33 -34.63 3.78
N GLU A 419 3.62 -35.57 2.88
CA GLU A 419 4.44 -35.31 1.69
C GLU A 419 3.56 -35.32 0.44
N LEU A 420 3.80 -34.35 -0.44
CA LEU A 420 3.14 -34.22 -1.73
C LEU A 420 4.19 -34.09 -2.83
N ASN A 421 4.30 -35.10 -3.69
CA ASN A 421 5.22 -35.05 -4.82
C ASN A 421 4.52 -34.42 -6.05
N VAL A 422 4.94 -33.21 -6.40
CA VAL A 422 4.45 -32.47 -7.56
C VAL A 422 5.33 -32.81 -8.76
N LYS A 423 4.84 -33.70 -9.63
CA LYS A 423 5.53 -34.10 -10.86
C LYS A 423 5.26 -33.17 -12.04
N GLU A 424 4.03 -32.67 -12.13
CA GLU A 424 3.57 -31.81 -13.21
C GLU A 424 2.80 -30.65 -12.61
N CYS A 425 3.09 -29.44 -13.07
CA CYS A 425 2.40 -28.23 -12.67
C CYS A 425 2.22 -27.34 -13.90
N SER A 426 1.17 -27.65 -14.68
CA SER A 426 0.96 -27.09 -16.02
C SER A 426 1.04 -25.56 -16.03
N GLY A 427 1.99 -25.01 -16.79
CA GLY A 427 2.20 -23.57 -16.97
C GLY A 427 2.99 -22.87 -15.86
N VAL A 428 3.23 -23.50 -14.70
CA VAL A 428 3.93 -22.86 -13.57
C VAL A 428 5.38 -23.35 -13.52
N ASN A 429 6.29 -22.56 -14.07
CA ASN A 429 7.73 -22.83 -14.02
C ASN A 429 8.41 -22.21 -12.80
N PHE A 430 7.94 -21.03 -12.38
CA PHE A 430 8.45 -20.27 -11.26
C PHE A 430 7.27 -19.80 -10.41
N LEU A 431 7.41 -19.96 -9.09
CA LEU A 431 6.38 -19.63 -8.11
C LEU A 431 6.28 -18.12 -7.90
N GLU A 432 5.06 -17.67 -7.62
CA GLU A 432 4.76 -16.35 -7.06
C GLU A 432 4.19 -16.58 -5.66
N HIS A 433 2.89 -16.85 -5.59
CA HIS A 433 2.18 -17.25 -4.37
C HIS A 433 2.02 -18.76 -4.28
N VAL A 434 2.07 -19.30 -3.07
CA VAL A 434 1.75 -20.71 -2.79
C VAL A 434 0.67 -20.76 -1.72
N GLN A 435 -0.40 -21.51 -1.95
CA GLN A 435 -1.46 -21.72 -0.97
C GLN A 435 -1.55 -23.19 -0.56
N ALA A 436 -1.58 -23.44 0.75
CA ALA A 436 -1.98 -24.73 1.30
C ALA A 436 -3.42 -24.62 1.80
N LYS A 437 -4.37 -25.18 1.04
CA LYS A 437 -5.79 -25.25 1.41
C LYS A 437 -5.99 -26.38 2.41
N VAL A 438 -6.17 -26.03 3.69
CA VAL A 438 -6.23 -27.02 4.78
C VAL A 438 -7.66 -27.12 5.34
N SER A 439 -8.17 -28.34 5.37
CA SER A 439 -9.32 -28.73 6.19
C SER A 439 -8.83 -29.59 7.35
N LEU A 440 -9.05 -29.13 8.58
CA LEU A 440 -8.66 -29.84 9.79
C LEU A 440 -9.69 -29.60 10.90
N MET A 441 -9.91 -30.59 11.74
CA MET A 441 -10.67 -30.45 12.99
C MET A 441 -9.69 -30.40 14.17
N ALA A 442 -9.99 -29.56 15.15
CA ALA A 442 -9.17 -29.42 16.35
C ALA A 442 -10.05 -29.22 17.58
N SER A 443 -9.67 -29.83 18.71
CA SER A 443 -10.29 -29.53 20.00
C SER A 443 -9.92 -28.14 20.52
N ARG A 444 -8.78 -27.61 20.06
CA ARG A 444 -8.31 -26.26 20.32
C ARG A 444 -7.43 -25.80 19.17
N ARG A 445 -7.95 -24.91 18.33
CA ARG A 445 -7.29 -24.46 17.10
C ARG A 445 -5.95 -23.77 17.35
N GLY A 446 -5.84 -22.97 18.41
CA GLY A 446 -4.63 -22.23 18.78
C GLY A 446 -3.43 -23.06 19.23
N ASP A 447 -3.62 -24.36 19.50
CA ASP A 447 -2.53 -25.28 19.83
C ASP A 447 -1.82 -25.84 18.58
N LEU A 448 -2.34 -25.54 17.40
CA LEU A 448 -1.78 -25.98 16.14
C LEU A 448 -0.67 -25.05 15.65
N GLN A 449 0.32 -25.64 15.01
CA GLN A 449 1.28 -24.93 14.17
C GLN A 449 1.36 -25.65 12.84
N ILE A 450 1.40 -24.89 11.74
CA ILE A 450 1.44 -25.44 10.38
C ILE A 450 2.66 -24.86 9.68
N GLN A 451 3.48 -25.72 9.12
CA GLN A 451 4.68 -25.35 8.37
C GLN A 451 4.67 -26.03 7.00
N LEU A 452 5.08 -25.30 5.97
CA LEU A 452 5.20 -25.79 4.60
C LEU A 452 6.66 -25.67 4.15
N THR A 453 7.25 -26.77 3.71
CA THR A 453 8.59 -26.80 3.15
C THR A 453 8.52 -27.05 1.64
N SER A 454 9.17 -26.18 0.86
CA SER A 454 9.26 -26.29 -0.59
C SER A 454 10.18 -27.45 -1.02
N PRO A 455 10.08 -27.93 -2.27
CA PRO A 455 10.97 -28.96 -2.81
C PRO A 455 12.45 -28.58 -2.76
N GLN A 456 12.73 -27.28 -2.72
CA GLN A 456 14.09 -26.74 -2.67
C GLN A 456 14.54 -26.37 -1.24
N GLY A 457 13.72 -26.68 -0.22
CA GLY A 457 14.09 -26.60 1.19
C GLY A 457 13.67 -25.33 1.93
N THR A 458 13.01 -24.37 1.26
CA THR A 458 12.52 -23.17 1.94
C THR A 458 11.33 -23.51 2.82
N LYS A 459 11.44 -23.20 4.11
CA LYS A 459 10.42 -23.48 5.13
C LYS A 459 9.63 -22.22 5.47
N SER A 460 8.31 -22.28 5.34
CA SER A 460 7.36 -21.22 5.67
C SER A 460 6.47 -21.64 6.83
N THR A 461 6.32 -20.78 7.84
CA THR A 461 5.33 -20.95 8.90
C THR A 461 4.00 -20.40 8.41
N LEU A 462 3.08 -21.31 8.09
CA LEU A 462 1.74 -20.97 7.64
C LEU A 462 0.81 -20.61 8.81
N LEU A 463 1.03 -21.21 9.97
CA LEU A 463 0.29 -20.88 11.18
C LEU A 463 1.23 -21.01 12.37
N ALA A 464 1.45 -19.90 13.07
CA ALA A 464 2.09 -19.90 14.37
C ALA A 464 1.08 -20.24 15.47
N LYS A 465 1.59 -20.56 16.66
CA LYS A 465 0.74 -20.83 17.83
C LYS A 465 -0.01 -19.56 18.22
N ARG A 466 -1.32 -19.69 18.47
CA ARG A 466 -2.18 -18.60 18.94
C ARG A 466 -2.79 -18.96 20.29
N PRO A 467 -2.17 -18.61 21.42
CA PRO A 467 -2.58 -19.07 22.75
C PRO A 467 -4.01 -18.70 23.14
N HIS A 468 -4.56 -17.62 22.58
CA HIS A 468 -5.92 -17.19 22.90
C HIS A 468 -7.00 -17.92 22.08
N ASP A 469 -6.64 -18.51 20.94
CA ASP A 469 -7.57 -19.25 20.09
C ASP A 469 -7.98 -20.60 20.71
N ILE A 470 -9.10 -20.57 21.45
CA ILE A 470 -9.70 -21.77 22.04
C ILE A 470 -10.77 -22.42 21.15
N SER A 471 -10.88 -22.00 19.89
CA SER A 471 -11.95 -22.46 18.99
C SER A 471 -11.86 -23.96 18.70
N LYS A 472 -13.03 -24.60 18.59
CA LYS A 472 -13.20 -26.00 18.17
C LYS A 472 -13.55 -26.15 16.68
N ALA A 473 -13.71 -25.03 15.97
CA ALA A 473 -14.13 -25.04 14.57
C ALA A 473 -13.07 -25.62 13.63
N GLY A 474 -11.80 -25.63 14.05
CA GLY A 474 -10.68 -26.01 13.18
C GLY A 474 -10.53 -25.06 12.00
N PHE A 475 -10.11 -25.60 10.85
CA PHE A 475 -10.06 -24.88 9.58
C PHE A 475 -10.85 -25.65 8.52
N ASN A 476 -11.57 -24.93 7.66
CA ASN A 476 -12.33 -25.53 6.56
C ASN A 476 -11.87 -24.92 5.23
N GLN A 477 -11.13 -25.69 4.43
CA GLN A 477 -10.58 -25.25 3.14
C GLN A 477 -9.82 -23.91 3.24
N TRP A 478 -9.22 -23.62 4.40
CA TRP A 478 -8.57 -22.33 4.64
C TRP A 478 -7.27 -22.22 3.83
N PRO A 479 -7.12 -21.21 2.96
CA PRO A 479 -6.04 -21.14 1.99
C PRO A 479 -4.80 -20.41 2.56
N PHE A 480 -4.11 -21.00 3.53
CA PHE A 480 -2.87 -20.41 4.07
C PHE A 480 -1.87 -20.09 2.96
N MET A 481 -1.43 -18.84 2.85
CA MET A 481 -0.63 -18.33 1.75
C MET A 481 0.83 -18.09 2.17
N SER A 482 1.78 -18.34 1.27
CA SER A 482 3.18 -17.97 1.43
C SER A 482 3.75 -17.31 0.17
N VAL A 483 4.50 -16.23 0.38
CA VAL A 483 5.33 -15.57 -0.64
C VAL A 483 6.82 -15.89 -0.48
N HIS A 484 7.22 -16.70 0.51
CA HIS A 484 8.63 -16.94 0.83
C HIS A 484 9.38 -17.74 -0.24
N THR A 485 8.64 -18.44 -1.10
CA THR A 485 9.16 -19.28 -2.18
C THR A 485 9.12 -18.56 -3.54
N TRP A 486 8.96 -17.23 -3.57
CA TRP A 486 8.85 -16.48 -4.81
C TRP A 486 10.08 -16.66 -5.72
N GLY A 487 9.84 -17.14 -6.93
CA GLY A 487 10.85 -17.47 -7.94
C GLY A 487 11.40 -18.90 -7.85
N GLU A 488 10.99 -19.69 -6.87
CA GLU A 488 11.35 -21.11 -6.77
C GLU A 488 10.60 -21.97 -7.80
N ARG A 489 11.05 -23.21 -8.02
CA ARG A 489 10.36 -24.17 -8.89
C ARG A 489 9.36 -25.00 -8.07
N PRO A 490 8.15 -25.26 -8.58
CA PRO A 490 7.14 -26.03 -7.84
C PRO A 490 7.38 -27.54 -7.82
N HIS A 491 8.27 -28.05 -8.68
CA HIS A 491 8.45 -29.48 -8.93
C HIS A 491 9.27 -30.17 -7.83
N GLY A 492 8.80 -31.34 -7.40
CA GLY A 492 9.41 -32.17 -6.36
C GLY A 492 8.52 -32.33 -5.13
N THR A 493 9.13 -32.73 -4.01
CA THR A 493 8.39 -33.08 -2.79
C THR A 493 8.17 -31.87 -1.89
N TRP A 494 6.91 -31.46 -1.76
CA TRP A 494 6.46 -30.53 -0.73
C TRP A 494 6.19 -31.28 0.58
N LYS A 495 6.51 -30.66 1.71
CA LYS A 495 6.22 -31.23 3.04
C LYS A 495 5.36 -30.28 3.86
N LEU A 496 4.20 -30.74 4.29
CA LEU A 496 3.33 -30.04 5.23
C LEU A 496 3.47 -30.68 6.61
N GLU A 497 3.95 -29.92 7.57
CA GLU A 497 4.14 -30.33 8.95
C GLU A 497 3.08 -29.66 9.83
N ILE A 498 2.28 -30.47 10.53
CA ILE A 498 1.26 -29.98 11.46
C ILE A 498 1.60 -30.48 12.85
N HIS A 499 1.91 -29.56 13.75
CA HIS A 499 2.20 -29.84 15.14
C HIS A 499 0.97 -29.56 15.99
N ASN A 500 0.65 -30.44 16.93
CA ASN A 500 -0.39 -30.26 17.91
C ASN A 500 0.23 -30.30 19.31
N GLU A 501 0.30 -29.16 19.98
CA GLU A 501 0.80 -29.06 21.35
C GLU A 501 -0.11 -29.78 22.36
N GLY A 502 -1.40 -29.87 22.07
CA GLY A 502 -2.37 -30.61 22.86
C GLY A 502 -2.40 -30.20 24.33
N ARG A 503 -2.42 -28.89 24.62
CA ARG A 503 -2.56 -28.42 26.00
C ARG A 503 -3.98 -28.77 26.45
N TYR A 504 -4.10 -29.81 27.27
CA TYR A 504 -5.36 -30.22 27.86
C TYR A 504 -6.02 -29.05 28.60
N GLN A 505 -7.28 -28.77 28.26
CA GLN A 505 -8.21 -28.17 29.22
C GLN A 505 -8.56 -29.29 30.20
N GLY A 506 -7.99 -29.22 31.40
CA GLY A 506 -8.53 -29.91 32.57
C GLY A 506 -9.84 -29.28 33.01
#